data_AF-A0A922YBN5-F1
#
_entry.id   AF-A0A922YBN5-F1
#
_cell.length_a   1.000
_cell.length_b   1.000
_cell.length_c   1.000
_cell.angle_alpha   90.00
_cell.angle_beta   90.00
_cell.angle_gamma   90.00
#
_symmetry.space_group_name_H-M   'P 1'
#
loop_
_entity.id
_entity.type
_entity.pdbx_description
1 polymer ?
#
loop_
_entity_poly.entity_id
_entity_poly.type
_entity_poly.pdbx_seq_one_letter_code
_entity_poly.pdbx_strand_id
1 'polypeptide(L)'
;MENAAPQPTDDPVYVLLEQARQLILRFVHYIDSIFERLGTAQPSDTLIRKLTAYALVPAEAALRRVVLILAAHQPLPQRPKPRALPDAAKPRSGTVLPQKTSSPRAPIFNMREPQPRPKTGYLPASQLPRIRILTDDVLSAPPAPAAKPRDLAARFTRRLTALHAALGNPHAVAARWLRRHFAGPAPKPCPLSPHRIPGLRSALPGHEKDTLRNLTDLVFTYFATDTS
;
A
#
# COMPACT_ATOMS: atom_id res chain seq x y z
N MET A 1 -49.42 -4.35 -1.09
CA MET A 1 -48.07 -3.91 -1.47
C MET A 1 -47.10 -4.84 -0.78
N GLU A 2 -46.55 -5.80 -1.53
CA GLU A 2 -45.63 -6.80 -0.99
C GLU A 2 -44.31 -6.13 -0.56
N ASN A 3 -43.98 -6.28 0.73
CA ASN A 3 -42.66 -6.05 1.26
C ASN A 3 -41.74 -7.17 0.75
N ALA A 4 -41.17 -7.00 -0.44
CA ALA A 4 -40.11 -7.88 -0.91
C ALA A 4 -38.88 -7.67 0.00
N ALA A 5 -38.55 -8.67 0.81
CA ALA A 5 -37.27 -8.74 1.49
C ALA A 5 -36.16 -8.63 0.43
N PRO A 6 -35.05 -7.89 0.69
CA PRO A 6 -33.96 -7.78 -0.27
C PRO A 6 -33.45 -9.19 -0.58
N GLN A 7 -33.57 -9.60 -1.85
CA GLN A 7 -33.01 -10.87 -2.31
C GLN A 7 -31.51 -10.91 -1.97
N PRO A 8 -30.97 -12.04 -1.47
CA PRO A 8 -29.54 -12.18 -1.31
C PRO A 8 -28.89 -11.98 -2.68
N THR A 9 -27.93 -11.06 -2.74
CA THR A 9 -27.15 -10.81 -3.95
C THR A 9 -26.25 -12.02 -4.19
N ASP A 10 -26.64 -12.91 -5.11
CA ASP A 10 -25.87 -14.07 -5.56
C ASP A 10 -24.63 -13.69 -6.41
N ASP A 11 -24.18 -12.45 -6.35
CA ASP A 11 -22.97 -12.00 -7.06
C ASP A 11 -21.72 -12.59 -6.37
N PRO A 12 -20.98 -13.49 -7.04
CA PRO A 12 -19.78 -14.08 -6.46
C PRO A 12 -18.71 -13.03 -6.12
N VAL A 13 -18.71 -11.88 -6.79
CA VAL A 13 -17.82 -10.76 -6.48
C VAL A 13 -18.21 -10.13 -5.15
N TYR A 14 -19.50 -9.92 -4.91
CA TYR A 14 -20.01 -9.37 -3.64
C TYR A 14 -19.64 -10.27 -2.46
N VAL A 15 -19.87 -11.58 -2.59
CA VAL A 15 -19.49 -12.58 -1.56
C VAL A 15 -17.99 -12.52 -1.26
N LEU A 16 -17.15 -12.48 -2.30
CA LEU A 16 -15.69 -12.42 -2.15
C LEU A 16 -15.24 -11.11 -1.49
N LEU A 17 -15.88 -9.98 -1.80
CA LEU A 17 -15.59 -8.69 -1.17
C LEU A 17 -15.97 -8.68 0.31
N GLU A 18 -17.08 -9.31 0.69
CA GLU A 18 -17.47 -9.43 2.09
C GLU A 18 -16.53 -10.37 2.87
N GLN A 19 -16.14 -11.50 2.28
CA GLN A 19 -15.09 -12.37 2.85
C GLN A 19 -13.77 -11.61 3.04
N ALA A 20 -13.37 -10.79 2.06
CA ALA A 20 -12.18 -9.96 2.15
C ALA A 20 -12.29 -8.92 3.27
N ARG A 21 -13.47 -8.31 3.44
CA ARG A 21 -13.74 -7.36 4.52
C ARG A 21 -13.59 -8.03 5.88
N GLN A 22 -14.23 -9.19 6.08
CA GLN A 22 -14.14 -9.96 7.32
C GLN A 22 -12.70 -10.37 7.64
N LEU A 23 -11.96 -10.82 6.62
CA LEU A 23 -10.53 -11.15 6.74
C LEU A 23 -9.71 -9.95 7.24
N ILE A 24 -9.90 -8.77 6.65
CA ILE A 24 -9.17 -7.56 7.03
C ILE A 24 -9.53 -7.15 8.47
N LEU A 25 -10.82 -7.17 8.81
CA LEU A 25 -11.29 -6.84 10.16
C LEU A 25 -10.71 -7.80 11.20
N ARG A 26 -10.60 -9.09 10.89
CA ARG A 26 -9.98 -10.08 11.78
C ARG A 26 -8.52 -9.76 12.08
N PHE A 27 -7.74 -9.35 11.07
CA PHE A 27 -6.35 -8.92 11.28
C PHE A 27 -6.24 -7.63 12.07
N VAL A 28 -7.13 -6.66 11.82
CA VAL A 28 -7.18 -5.41 12.57
C VAL A 28 -7.52 -5.68 14.04
N HIS A 29 -8.59 -6.42 14.31
CA HIS A 29 -8.97 -6.81 15.67
C HIS A 29 -7.88 -7.60 16.38
N TYR A 30 -7.16 -8.47 15.68
CA TYR A 30 -6.01 -9.17 16.25
C TYR A 30 -4.90 -8.18 16.67
N ILE A 31 -4.58 -7.21 15.82
CA ILE A 31 -3.60 -6.16 16.16
C ILE A 31 -4.08 -5.36 17.38
N ASP A 32 -5.31 -4.88 17.35
CA ASP A 32 -5.88 -4.06 18.42
C ASP A 32 -5.91 -4.83 19.75
N SER A 33 -6.33 -6.10 19.73
CA SER A 33 -6.34 -6.95 20.93
C SER A 33 -4.95 -7.14 21.57
N ILE A 34 -3.88 -7.10 20.77
CA ILE A 34 -2.51 -7.19 21.27
C ILE A 34 -2.09 -5.87 21.92
N PHE A 35 -2.46 -4.74 21.32
CA PHE A 35 -2.20 -3.42 21.91
C PHE A 35 -3.01 -3.19 23.18
N GLU A 36 -4.26 -3.65 23.23
CA GLU A 36 -5.08 -3.62 24.45
C GLU A 36 -4.43 -4.42 25.58
N ARG A 37 -3.92 -5.62 25.29
CA ARG A 37 -3.20 -6.45 26.29
C ARG A 37 -1.88 -5.84 26.75
N LEU A 38 -1.21 -5.07 25.90
CA LEU A 38 0.00 -4.33 26.26
C LEU A 38 -0.29 -3.10 27.11
N GLY A 39 -1.49 -2.53 27.02
CA GLY A 39 -1.87 -1.30 27.70
C GLY A 39 -0.97 -0.13 27.32
N THR A 40 -0.25 0.43 28.30
CA THR A 40 0.67 1.55 28.11
C THR A 40 2.11 1.13 27.79
N ALA A 41 2.40 -0.18 27.78
CA ALA A 41 3.74 -0.68 27.51
C ALA A 41 4.15 -0.40 26.06
N GLN A 42 5.39 0.07 25.87
CA GLN A 42 5.93 0.27 24.53
C GLN A 42 6.13 -1.09 23.83
N PRO A 43 5.60 -1.27 22.62
CA PRO A 43 5.76 -2.52 21.89
C PRO A 43 7.23 -2.72 21.49
N SER A 44 7.74 -3.93 21.67
CA SER A 44 9.09 -4.25 21.23
C SER A 44 9.20 -4.29 19.70
N ASP A 45 10.37 -3.96 19.17
CA ASP A 45 10.66 -4.03 17.73
C ASP A 45 10.40 -5.43 17.14
N THR A 46 10.66 -6.47 17.91
CA THR A 46 10.41 -7.87 17.50
C THR A 46 8.92 -8.14 17.36
N LEU A 47 8.11 -7.63 18.28
CA LEU A 47 6.65 -7.71 18.21
C LEU A 47 6.11 -6.91 17.01
N ILE A 48 6.57 -5.67 16.82
CA ILE A 48 6.15 -4.83 15.68
C ILE A 48 6.45 -5.54 14.35
N ARG A 49 7.63 -6.16 14.22
CA ARG A 49 7.99 -6.92 13.02
C ARG A 49 7.08 -8.13 12.82
N LYS A 50 6.74 -8.86 13.89
CA LYS A 50 5.79 -9.99 13.83
C LYS A 50 4.40 -9.52 13.41
N LEU A 51 3.84 -8.51 14.08
CA LEU A 51 2.53 -7.94 13.74
C LEU A 51 2.49 -7.42 12.30
N THR A 52 3.56 -6.74 11.88
CA THR A 52 3.69 -6.27 10.50
C THR A 52 3.60 -7.44 9.52
N ALA A 53 4.34 -8.50 9.79
CA ALA A 53 4.48 -9.65 8.91
C ALA A 53 3.25 -10.56 8.85
N TYR A 54 2.57 -10.75 9.98
CA TYR A 54 1.49 -11.73 10.15
C TYR A 54 0.08 -11.15 10.06
N ALA A 55 -0.09 -9.85 10.33
CA ALA A 55 -1.41 -9.23 10.35
C ALA A 55 -1.49 -8.02 9.40
N LEU A 56 -0.60 -7.03 9.57
CA LEU A 56 -0.69 -5.79 8.81
C LEU A 56 -0.47 -5.99 7.30
N VAL A 57 0.57 -6.73 6.90
CA VAL A 57 0.87 -6.96 5.48
C VAL A 57 -0.25 -7.76 4.79
N PRO A 58 -0.75 -8.89 5.35
CA PRO A 58 -1.92 -9.58 4.81
C PRO A 58 -3.16 -8.69 4.68
N ALA A 59 -3.48 -7.90 5.71
CA ALA A 59 -4.61 -6.98 5.69
C ALA A 59 -4.47 -5.92 4.60
N GLU A 60 -3.29 -5.30 4.46
CA GLU A 60 -3.03 -4.36 3.39
C GLU A 60 -3.08 -5.03 2.00
N ALA A 61 -2.63 -6.29 1.88
CA ALA A 61 -2.64 -7.03 0.62
C ALA A 61 -4.09 -7.34 0.17
N ALA A 62 -4.95 -7.78 1.08
CA ALA A 62 -6.38 -7.95 0.84
C ALA A 62 -7.02 -6.62 0.41
N LEU A 63 -6.79 -5.54 1.16
CA LEU A 63 -7.39 -4.25 0.87
C LEU A 63 -6.95 -3.68 -0.49
N ARG A 64 -5.69 -3.85 -0.88
CA ARG A 64 -5.23 -3.43 -2.21
C ARG A 64 -6.01 -4.11 -3.33
N ARG A 65 -6.27 -5.42 -3.20
CA ARG A 65 -7.04 -6.20 -4.19
C ARG A 65 -8.50 -5.75 -4.22
N VAL A 66 -9.13 -5.59 -3.06
CA VAL A 66 -10.48 -5.02 -2.93
C VAL A 66 -10.57 -3.66 -3.62
N VAL A 67 -9.64 -2.75 -3.34
CA VAL A 67 -9.61 -1.42 -3.97
C VAL A 67 -9.47 -1.51 -5.49
N LEU A 68 -8.68 -2.45 -6.00
CA LEU A 68 -8.50 -2.65 -7.44
C LEU A 68 -9.75 -3.25 -8.11
N ILE A 69 -10.42 -4.20 -7.46
CA ILE A 69 -11.73 -4.72 -7.91
C ILE A 69 -12.75 -3.58 -7.95
N LEU A 70 -12.84 -2.77 -6.88
CA LEU A 70 -13.74 -1.61 -6.85
C LEU A 70 -13.38 -0.57 -7.92
N ALA A 71 -12.09 -0.38 -8.20
CA ALA A 71 -11.63 0.49 -9.27
C ALA A 71 -12.05 -0.02 -10.65
N ALA A 72 -12.03 -1.33 -10.88
CA ALA A 72 -12.48 -1.92 -12.15
C ALA A 72 -13.97 -1.66 -12.44
N HIS A 73 -14.79 -1.49 -11.40
CA HIS A 73 -16.22 -1.19 -11.50
C HIS A 73 -16.56 0.31 -11.47
N GLN A 74 -15.56 1.19 -11.37
CA GLN A 74 -15.77 2.64 -11.37
C GLN A 74 -15.66 3.19 -12.80
N PRO A 75 -16.44 4.26 -13.12
CA PRO A 75 -16.32 4.91 -14.41
C PRO A 75 -14.91 5.46 -14.60
N LEU A 76 -14.36 5.24 -15.80
CA LEU A 76 -13.02 5.72 -16.14
C LEU A 76 -12.97 7.25 -16.03
N PRO A 77 -11.99 7.82 -15.29
CA PRO A 77 -11.85 9.25 -15.20
C PRO A 77 -11.49 9.82 -16.58
N GLN A 78 -12.18 10.89 -16.99
CA GLN A 78 -11.81 11.61 -18.20
C GLN A 78 -10.35 12.07 -18.09
N ARG A 79 -9.54 11.79 -19.12
CA ARG A 79 -8.15 12.23 -19.14
C ARG A 79 -8.12 13.75 -19.06
N PRO A 80 -7.35 14.35 -18.14
CA PRO A 80 -7.20 15.80 -18.15
C PRO A 80 -6.64 16.21 -19.50
N LYS A 81 -7.37 17.07 -20.22
CA LYS A 81 -6.87 17.67 -21.47
C LYS A 81 -5.50 18.28 -21.16
N PRO A 82 -4.50 18.13 -22.05
CA PRO A 82 -3.20 18.75 -21.84
C PRO A 82 -3.45 20.23 -21.54
N ARG A 83 -3.11 20.64 -20.32
CA ARG A 83 -3.21 22.05 -19.95
C ARG A 83 -2.24 22.75 -20.87
N ALA A 84 -2.76 23.59 -21.78
CA ALA A 84 -1.92 24.49 -22.56
C ALA A 84 -0.95 25.14 -21.57
N LEU A 85 0.35 25.12 -21.91
CA LEU A 85 1.35 25.81 -21.11
C LEU A 85 0.79 27.21 -20.86
N PRO A 86 0.68 27.66 -19.60
CA PRO A 86 0.38 29.06 -19.38
C PRO A 86 1.49 29.83 -20.08
N ASP A 87 1.13 30.69 -21.04
CA ASP A 87 2.05 31.68 -21.59
C ASP A 87 2.76 32.34 -20.43
N ALA A 88 4.09 32.49 -20.56
CA ALA A 88 5.01 32.96 -19.54
C ALA A 88 4.42 34.15 -18.76
N ALA A 89 3.71 33.83 -17.67
CA ALA A 89 3.05 34.84 -16.88
C ALA A 89 4.13 35.53 -16.06
N LYS A 90 4.20 36.86 -16.21
CA LYS A 90 5.02 37.79 -15.43
C LYS A 90 5.18 37.32 -13.99
N PRO A 91 6.37 37.47 -13.38
CA PRO A 91 6.58 37.11 -11.98
C PRO A 91 5.56 37.86 -11.14
N ARG A 92 4.63 37.12 -10.52
CA ARG A 92 3.73 37.69 -9.53
C ARG A 92 4.59 38.04 -8.33
N SER A 93 4.87 39.34 -8.16
CA SER A 93 5.21 39.91 -6.86
C SER A 93 3.99 39.78 -5.95
N GLY A 94 3.82 38.59 -5.39
CA GLY A 94 2.83 38.28 -4.38
C GLY A 94 3.56 37.82 -3.15
N THR A 95 3.53 38.64 -2.11
CA THR A 95 3.94 38.33 -0.75
C THR A 95 3.52 36.90 -0.38
N VAL A 96 4.51 36.02 -0.23
CA VAL A 96 4.31 34.68 0.30
C VAL A 96 3.89 34.85 1.75
N LEU A 97 2.57 34.86 1.99
CA LEU A 97 2.04 34.72 3.34
C LEU A 97 2.66 33.45 3.96
N PRO A 98 3.16 33.51 5.21
CA PRO A 98 3.73 32.33 5.85
C PRO A 98 2.68 31.23 5.86
N GLN A 99 3.01 30.10 5.23
CA GLN A 99 2.18 28.91 5.23
C GLN A 99 1.83 28.57 6.69
N LYS A 100 0.56 28.81 7.03
CA LYS A 100 -0.08 28.37 8.27
C LYS A 100 0.40 26.94 8.54
N THR A 101 1.05 26.74 9.68
CA THR A 101 1.61 25.48 10.15
C THR A 101 0.70 24.33 9.77
N SER A 102 1.05 23.63 8.68
CA SER A 102 0.21 22.57 8.16
C SER A 102 0.17 21.48 9.22
N SER A 103 -1.02 21.23 9.77
CA SER A 103 -1.25 20.03 10.57
C SER A 103 -0.66 18.81 9.84
N PRO A 104 -0.07 17.85 10.57
CA PRO A 104 0.54 16.69 9.94
C PRO A 104 -0.52 15.98 9.09
N ARG A 105 -0.31 15.99 7.77
CA ARG A 105 -1.25 15.40 6.81
C ARG A 105 -1.47 13.94 7.17
N ALA A 106 -2.74 13.53 7.26
CA ALA A 106 -3.11 12.15 7.54
C ALA A 106 -2.39 11.18 6.57
N PRO A 107 -1.88 10.04 7.07
CA PRO A 107 -1.13 9.11 6.25
C PRO A 107 -2.04 8.48 5.19
N ILE A 108 -1.51 8.38 3.96
CA ILE A 108 -2.28 7.87 2.81
C ILE A 108 -1.94 6.40 2.59
N PHE A 109 -2.98 5.57 2.39
CA PHE A 109 -2.82 4.16 2.08
C PHE A 109 -2.00 3.95 0.80
N ASN A 110 -0.95 3.12 0.91
CA ASN A 110 -0.04 2.85 -0.19
C ASN A 110 -0.52 1.66 -1.02
N MET A 111 -0.92 1.95 -2.27
CA MET A 111 -1.36 0.96 -3.25
C MET A 111 -0.23 0.10 -3.82
N ARG A 112 1.04 0.42 -3.57
CA ARG A 112 2.18 -0.42 -3.98
C ARG A 112 2.40 -1.54 -2.98
N GLU A 113 2.60 -2.75 -3.49
CA GLU A 113 3.00 -3.89 -2.68
C GLU A 113 4.47 -3.76 -2.22
N PRO A 114 4.79 -4.27 -1.03
CA PRO A 114 6.18 -4.37 -0.59
C PRO A 114 6.92 -5.36 -1.49
N GLN A 115 7.83 -4.83 -2.31
CA GLN A 115 8.67 -5.65 -3.17
C GLN A 115 9.57 -6.56 -2.35
N PRO A 116 9.75 -7.83 -2.76
CA PRO A 116 10.74 -8.69 -2.13
C PRO A 116 12.10 -8.02 -2.27
N ARG A 117 12.77 -7.79 -1.14
CA ARG A 117 14.14 -7.32 -1.20
C ARG A 117 14.98 -8.44 -1.79
N PRO A 118 15.88 -8.16 -2.75
CA PRO A 118 16.89 -9.14 -3.11
C PRO A 118 17.59 -9.56 -1.82
N LYS A 119 17.73 -10.88 -1.60
CA LYS A 119 18.49 -11.38 -0.45
C LYS A 119 19.89 -10.75 -0.57
N THR A 120 20.30 -9.99 0.44
CA THR A 120 21.61 -9.31 0.50
C THR A 120 22.80 -10.29 0.62
N GLY A 121 22.60 -11.56 0.25
CA GLY A 121 23.62 -12.61 0.31
C GLY A 121 24.44 -12.76 -0.97
N TYR A 122 24.04 -12.12 -2.07
CA TYR A 122 24.87 -12.03 -3.27
C TYR A 122 24.84 -10.59 -3.77
N LEU A 123 25.82 -9.81 -3.34
CA LEU A 123 26.24 -8.67 -4.14
C LEU A 123 26.87 -9.28 -5.41
N PRO A 124 26.45 -8.90 -6.63
CA PRO A 124 27.20 -9.27 -7.83
C PRO A 124 28.67 -8.83 -7.63
N ALA A 125 29.63 -9.53 -8.23
CA ALA A 125 31.06 -9.26 -7.99
C ALA A 125 31.46 -7.78 -8.23
N SER A 126 30.69 -7.07 -9.06
CA SER A 126 30.81 -5.63 -9.33
C SER A 126 30.30 -4.69 -8.22
N GLN A 127 29.51 -5.21 -7.27
CA GLN A 127 28.92 -4.50 -6.13
C GLN A 127 29.39 -5.04 -4.78
N LEU A 128 30.18 -6.12 -4.75
CA LEU A 128 31.03 -6.37 -3.60
C LEU A 128 31.80 -5.07 -3.32
N PRO A 129 32.00 -4.68 -2.05
CA PRO A 129 32.92 -3.60 -1.77
C PRO A 129 34.22 -3.99 -2.45
N ARG A 130 34.54 -3.32 -3.56
CA ARG A 130 35.85 -3.39 -4.18
C ARG A 130 36.73 -2.98 -3.03
N ILE A 131 37.47 -3.92 -2.46
CA ILE A 131 38.51 -3.62 -1.48
C ILE A 131 39.41 -2.68 -2.27
N ARG A 132 39.14 -1.38 -2.18
CA ARG A 132 40.03 -0.36 -2.66
C ARG A 132 41.21 -0.57 -1.74
N ILE A 133 42.29 -1.05 -2.34
CA ILE A 133 43.63 -0.98 -1.74
C ILE A 133 43.66 0.33 -0.97
N LEU A 134 44.00 0.29 0.32
CA LEU A 134 44.03 1.43 1.22
C LEU A 134 44.88 2.54 0.59
N THR A 135 44.27 3.39 -0.22
CA THR A 135 44.85 4.61 -0.78
C THR A 135 44.47 5.74 0.17
N ASP A 136 45.40 6.66 0.44
CA ASP A 136 45.25 7.73 1.43
C ASP A 136 43.94 8.54 1.31
N ASP A 137 43.38 8.66 0.11
CA ASP A 137 42.09 9.30 -0.16
C ASP A 137 40.89 8.62 0.52
N VAL A 138 40.93 7.29 0.70
CA VAL A 138 39.87 6.52 1.38
C VAL A 138 40.00 6.62 2.90
N LEU A 139 41.23 6.78 3.41
CA LEU A 139 41.51 7.01 4.84
C LEU A 139 41.16 8.45 5.26
N SER A 140 41.21 9.39 4.33
CA SER A 140 40.91 10.81 4.55
C SER A 140 39.43 11.16 4.29
N ALA A 141 38.64 10.22 3.76
CA ALA A 141 37.22 10.45 3.52
C ALA A 141 36.47 10.56 4.87
N PRO A 142 35.75 11.67 5.13
CA PRO A 142 34.98 11.80 6.35
C PRO A 142 33.90 10.70 6.40
N PRO A 143 33.68 10.06 7.57
CA PRO A 143 32.69 9.01 7.70
C PRO A 143 31.32 9.56 7.28
N ALA A 144 30.68 8.87 6.33
CA ALA A 144 29.33 9.23 5.91
C ALA A 144 28.41 9.24 7.14
N PRO A 145 27.57 10.28 7.33
CA PRO A 145 26.72 10.37 8.49
C PRO A 145 25.81 9.14 8.57
N ALA A 146 25.84 8.45 9.72
CA ALA A 146 25.01 7.29 9.95
C ALA A 146 23.53 7.67 9.74
N ALA A 147 22.85 6.93 8.86
CA ALA A 147 21.44 7.15 8.61
C ALA A 147 20.66 7.01 9.93
N LYS A 148 19.87 8.03 10.28
CA LYS A 148 19.07 8.02 11.52
C LYS A 148 18.26 6.73 11.64
N PRO A 149 18.24 6.07 12.82
CA PRO A 149 17.47 4.86 13.01
C PRO A 149 16.00 5.13 12.67
N ARG A 150 15.44 4.30 11.79
CA ARG A 150 14.04 4.43 11.37
C ARG A 150 13.15 3.89 12.49
N ASP A 151 12.33 4.77 13.06
CA ASP A 151 11.32 4.40 14.04
C ASP A 151 10.30 3.42 13.43
N LEU A 152 10.35 2.18 13.89
CA LEU A 152 9.47 1.09 13.42
C LEU A 152 8.06 1.24 13.96
N ALA A 153 7.91 1.70 15.21
CA ALA A 153 6.63 1.91 15.85
C ALA A 153 5.86 3.02 15.11
N ALA A 154 6.48 4.17 14.88
CA ALA A 154 5.86 5.26 14.14
C ALA A 154 5.51 4.86 12.69
N ARG A 155 6.33 4.02 12.05
CA ARG A 155 6.01 3.52 10.70
C ARG A 155 4.83 2.55 10.73
N PHE A 156 4.76 1.69 11.74
CA PHE A 156 3.66 0.75 11.91
C PHE A 156 2.34 1.49 12.15
N THR A 157 2.30 2.44 13.09
CA THR A 157 1.10 3.22 13.41
C THR A 157 0.61 4.04 12.23
N ARG A 158 1.52 4.67 11.46
CA ARG A 158 1.16 5.38 10.21
C ARG A 158 0.52 4.47 9.17
N ARG A 159 0.97 3.21 9.08
CA ARG A 159 0.40 2.24 8.14
C ARG A 159 -0.95 1.73 8.62
N LEU A 160 -1.08 1.42 9.91
CA LEU A 160 -2.34 0.99 10.51
C LEU A 160 -3.42 2.07 10.41
N THR A 161 -3.09 3.32 10.74
CA THR A 161 -4.02 4.46 10.58
C THR A 161 -4.42 4.68 9.12
N ALA A 162 -3.48 4.54 8.18
CA ALA A 162 -3.79 4.60 6.75
C ALA A 162 -4.70 3.43 6.29
N LEU A 163 -4.52 2.24 6.85
CA LEU A 163 -5.37 1.07 6.61
C LEU A 163 -6.80 1.34 7.11
N HIS A 164 -6.96 1.81 8.36
CA HIS A 164 -8.28 2.15 8.91
C HIS A 164 -8.99 3.22 8.10
N ALA A 165 -8.28 4.30 7.72
CA ALA A 165 -8.85 5.34 6.88
C ALA A 165 -9.28 4.83 5.49
N ALA A 166 -8.53 3.87 4.91
CA ALA A 166 -8.87 3.26 3.64
C ALA A 166 -10.05 2.27 3.75
N LEU A 167 -10.16 1.55 4.86
CA LEU A 167 -11.32 0.69 5.16
C LEU A 167 -12.60 1.49 5.37
N GLY A 168 -12.50 2.67 5.97
CA GLY A 168 -13.65 3.56 6.15
C GLY A 168 -14.18 4.14 4.83
N ASN A 169 -13.36 4.24 3.78
CA ASN A 169 -13.80 4.70 2.47
C ASN A 169 -12.98 4.08 1.32
N PRO A 170 -13.21 2.80 0.98
CA PRO A 170 -12.43 2.11 -0.05
C PRO A 170 -12.72 2.66 -1.45
N HIS A 171 -13.94 3.14 -1.72
CA HIS A 171 -14.31 3.74 -3.01
C HIS A 171 -13.53 5.02 -3.31
N ALA A 172 -13.29 5.88 -2.31
CA ALA A 172 -12.48 7.09 -2.52
C ALA A 172 -11.01 6.75 -2.79
N VAL A 173 -10.50 5.66 -2.20
CA VAL A 173 -9.15 5.16 -2.49
C VAL A 173 -9.08 4.63 -3.92
N ALA A 174 -10.08 3.86 -4.36
CA ALA A 174 -10.20 3.35 -5.73
C ALA A 174 -10.25 4.50 -6.75
N ALA A 175 -11.10 5.50 -6.53
CA ALA A 175 -11.22 6.66 -7.42
C ALA A 175 -9.91 7.46 -7.49
N ARG A 176 -9.23 7.64 -6.35
CA ARG A 176 -7.91 8.30 -6.30
C ARG A 176 -6.85 7.49 -7.05
N TRP A 177 -6.90 6.16 -6.94
CA TRP A 177 -5.97 5.29 -7.66
C TRP A 177 -6.21 5.37 -9.16
N LEU A 178 -7.45 5.24 -9.64
CA LEU A 178 -7.82 5.39 -11.05
C LEU A 178 -7.35 6.71 -11.64
N ARG A 179 -7.64 7.83 -10.96
CA ARG A 179 -7.17 9.15 -11.39
C ARG A 179 -5.66 9.21 -11.59
N ARG A 180 -4.88 8.53 -10.74
CA ARG A 180 -3.40 8.49 -10.82
C ARG A 180 -2.88 7.48 -11.84
N HIS A 181 -3.65 6.43 -12.09
CA HIS A 181 -3.38 5.39 -13.08
C HIS A 181 -3.51 5.97 -14.49
N PHE A 182 -4.57 6.75 -14.73
CA PHE A 182 -4.89 7.38 -16.01
C PHE A 182 -4.43 8.84 -16.13
N ALA A 183 -3.59 9.34 -15.21
CA ALA A 183 -3.05 10.70 -15.29
C ALA A 183 -1.96 10.87 -16.36
N GLY A 184 -1.33 9.78 -16.80
CA GLY A 184 -0.25 9.80 -17.78
C GLY A 184 -0.72 9.48 -19.20
N PRO A 185 0.19 9.59 -20.19
CA PRO A 185 -0.12 9.24 -21.59
C PRO A 185 -0.45 7.76 -21.77
N ALA A 186 0.14 6.90 -20.94
CA ALA A 186 -0.13 5.47 -20.88
C ALA A 186 -0.61 5.07 -19.47
N PRO A 187 -1.52 4.08 -19.35
CA PRO A 187 -1.85 3.48 -18.07
C PRO A 187 -0.59 2.87 -17.44
N LYS A 188 -0.46 2.98 -16.12
CA LYS A 188 0.67 2.38 -15.39
C LYS A 188 0.44 0.87 -15.26
N PRO A 189 1.49 0.04 -15.17
CA PRO A 189 1.29 -1.38 -14.92
C PRO A 189 0.59 -1.61 -13.57
N CYS A 190 -0.18 -2.70 -13.48
CA CYS A 190 -0.83 -3.13 -12.25
C CYS A 190 0.20 -3.19 -11.10
N PRO A 191 -0.08 -2.60 -9.93
CA PRO A 191 0.90 -2.49 -8.84
C PRO A 191 1.07 -3.80 -8.05
N LEU A 192 0.34 -4.87 -8.40
CA LEU A 192 0.40 -6.17 -7.73
C LEU A 192 1.43 -7.08 -8.39
N SER A 193 2.10 -7.91 -7.59
CA SER A 193 2.95 -8.98 -8.10
C SER A 193 2.11 -10.22 -8.47
N PRO A 194 2.21 -10.75 -9.69
CA PRO A 194 1.46 -11.96 -10.10
C PRO A 194 1.96 -13.23 -9.41
N HIS A 195 3.26 -13.31 -9.14
CA HIS A 195 3.89 -14.55 -8.62
C HIS A 195 3.99 -14.59 -7.10
N ARG A 196 3.77 -13.47 -6.41
CA ARG A 196 3.99 -13.39 -4.96
C ARG A 196 3.01 -12.44 -4.28
N ILE A 197 2.02 -13.02 -3.59
CA ILE A 197 1.09 -12.29 -2.73
C ILE A 197 1.80 -11.92 -1.42
N PRO A 198 2.05 -10.63 -1.11
CA PRO A 198 2.64 -10.24 0.16
C PRO A 198 1.74 -10.66 1.33
N GLY A 199 2.35 -11.25 2.36
CA GLY A 199 1.61 -11.70 3.53
C GLY A 199 1.03 -13.12 3.39
N LEU A 200 0.99 -13.68 2.18
CA LEU A 200 0.67 -15.09 1.99
C LEU A 200 1.79 -15.95 2.60
N ARG A 201 1.55 -16.47 3.80
CA ARG A 201 2.47 -17.31 4.57
C ARG A 201 1.85 -18.67 4.79
N SER A 202 2.68 -19.71 4.93
CA SER A 202 2.23 -21.05 5.32
C SER A 202 1.42 -21.05 6.62
N ALA A 203 1.68 -20.10 7.52
CA ALA A 203 0.98 -19.95 8.80
C ALA A 203 -0.46 -19.38 8.69
N LEU A 204 -0.87 -18.84 7.54
CA LEU A 204 -2.27 -18.43 7.36
C LEU A 204 -3.16 -19.69 7.26
N PRO A 205 -4.33 -19.73 7.92
CA PRO A 205 -5.35 -20.74 7.68
C PRO A 205 -5.70 -20.89 6.20
N GLY A 206 -6.07 -22.11 5.78
CA GLY A 206 -6.37 -22.43 4.37
C GLY A 206 -7.36 -21.46 3.73
N HIS A 207 -8.51 -21.25 4.36
CA HIS A 207 -9.55 -20.34 3.85
C HIS A 207 -9.04 -18.92 3.59
N GLU A 208 -8.19 -18.36 4.45
CA GLU A 208 -7.67 -16.99 4.26
C GLU A 208 -6.71 -16.89 3.07
N LYS A 209 -5.94 -17.95 2.84
CA LYS A 209 -5.06 -18.06 1.67
C LYS A 209 -5.90 -18.12 0.40
N ASP A 210 -6.98 -18.88 0.41
CA ASP A 210 -7.87 -19.05 -0.73
C ASP A 210 -8.59 -17.74 -1.05
N THR A 211 -9.11 -17.02 -0.05
CA THR A 211 -9.69 -15.68 -0.24
C THR A 211 -8.68 -14.72 -0.87
N LEU A 212 -7.44 -14.65 -0.36
CA LEU A 212 -6.40 -13.79 -0.93
C LEU A 212 -6.03 -14.17 -2.36
N ARG A 213 -6.01 -15.47 -2.67
CA ARG A 213 -5.72 -15.98 -4.00
C ARG A 213 -6.85 -15.64 -4.98
N ASN A 214 -8.09 -15.93 -4.62
CA ASN A 214 -9.28 -15.62 -5.42
C ASN A 214 -9.37 -14.11 -5.72
N LEU A 215 -9.09 -13.25 -4.73
CA LEU A 215 -8.99 -11.80 -4.94
C LEU A 215 -7.88 -11.42 -5.93
N THR A 216 -6.76 -12.11 -5.89
CA THR A 216 -5.62 -11.86 -6.79
C THR A 216 -5.99 -12.23 -8.22
N ASP A 217 -6.54 -13.42 -8.39
CA ASP A 217 -6.94 -13.96 -9.70
C ASP A 217 -8.01 -13.07 -10.33
N LEU A 218 -9.00 -12.64 -9.55
CA LEU A 218 -10.05 -11.74 -10.02
C LEU A 218 -9.48 -10.37 -10.46
N VAL A 219 -8.52 -9.80 -9.72
CA VAL A 219 -7.84 -8.56 -10.15
C VAL A 219 -7.12 -8.79 -11.47
N PHE A 220 -6.38 -9.89 -11.63
CA PHE A 220 -5.71 -10.15 -12.90
C PHE A 220 -6.69 -10.35 -14.05
N THR A 221 -7.85 -10.98 -13.83
CA THR A 221 -8.90 -11.07 -14.87
C THR A 221 -9.35 -9.68 -15.34
N TYR A 222 -9.56 -8.72 -14.43
CA TYR A 222 -9.98 -7.37 -14.81
C TYR A 222 -8.91 -6.52 -15.51
N PHE A 223 -7.63 -6.75 -15.21
CA PHE A 223 -6.54 -5.92 -15.74
C PHE A 223 -5.70 -6.62 -16.83
N ALA A 224 -5.89 -7.91 -17.08
CA ALA A 224 -5.27 -8.64 -18.20
C ALA A 224 -5.98 -8.38 -19.54
N THR A 225 -7.25 -7.98 -19.51
CA THR A 225 -8.04 -7.64 -20.71
C THR A 225 -7.64 -6.30 -21.35
N ASP A 226 -6.84 -5.47 -20.66
CA ASP A 226 -6.40 -4.14 -21.13
C ASP A 226 -5.12 -4.16 -21.98
N THR A 227 -4.58 -5.35 -22.32
CA THR A 227 -3.35 -5.50 -23.12
C THR A 227 -3.55 -6.11 -24.51
N SER A 228 -4.77 -6.15 -25.04
CA SER A 228 -5.05 -6.62 -26.42
C SER A 228 -5.30 -5.44 -27.36
#